data_AF-A0A0N0JM23-F1
#
_entry.id   AF-A0A0N0JM23-F1
#
_cell.length_a   1.000
_cell.length_b   1.000
_cell.length_c   1.000
_cell.angle_alpha   90.00
_cell.angle_beta   90.00
_cell.angle_gamma   90.00
#
_symmetry.space_group_name_H-M   'P 1'
#
loop_
_entity.id
_entity.type
_entity.pdbx_description
1 polymer ?
#
loop_
_entity_poly.entity_id
_entity_poly.type
_entity_poly.pdbx_seq_one_letter_code
_entity_poly.pdbx_strand_id
1 'polypeptide(L)'
;GVRRPAVRPAALALAAPLGLLLAAVAAPADFTRPAGTLQVALLQSNVAQDEKFAAEHMPGALAWVARELLQTEADLVVAPETAVPLLPDQLAEFMPGYWQLLHDRFRERGAALVGVPLGDYERGYTNSVAGLSAAPEYRYDKHHLVPFGEFIPTGFRWFTRMMNIPLGDFNRGSLNQPSFAVGSQRVAPNICYEDLFGEELAQRFRDGATAPTVMANVSNLGWFGDTVALPQHLNISRLRTLELQRPMLRATNTGATAVIDHRGVVTAQLPTHTRGVLQASAQGREGLTPFAWWASRWGLWPLWALGLLPLLWALRPRRPS
;
A
#
# COMPACT_ATOMS: atom_id res chain seq x y z
N GLY A 1 56.69 -1.22 29.83
CA GLY A 1 55.64 -1.92 29.07
C GLY A 1 54.72 -0.89 28.43
N VAL A 2 54.74 -0.79 27.11
CA VAL A 2 53.94 0.18 26.35
C VAL A 2 52.47 -0.24 26.42
N ARG A 3 51.63 0.50 27.16
CA ARG A 3 50.18 0.33 27.15
C ARG A 3 49.69 0.68 25.75
N ARG A 4 49.30 -0.32 24.95
CA ARG A 4 48.60 -0.08 23.68
C ARG A 4 47.35 0.76 23.98
N PRO A 5 47.09 1.85 23.23
CA PRO A 5 45.88 2.62 23.44
C PRO A 5 44.71 1.68 23.16
N ALA A 6 43.88 1.44 24.17
CA ALA A 6 42.62 0.73 23.98
C ALA A 6 41.86 1.51 22.90
N VAL A 7 41.71 0.93 21.71
CA VAL A 7 40.87 1.48 20.65
C VAL A 7 39.54 1.78 21.32
N ARG A 8 39.22 3.09 21.40
CA ARG A 8 38.12 3.56 22.25
C ARG A 8 36.87 2.79 21.84
N PRO A 9 36.13 2.21 22.78
CA PRO A 9 35.00 1.35 22.49
C PRO A 9 33.99 1.98 21.51
N ALA A 10 33.81 3.29 21.58
CA ALA A 10 32.99 4.07 20.65
C ALA A 10 33.38 3.94 19.15
N ALA A 11 34.67 3.75 18.83
CA ALA A 11 35.14 3.65 17.45
C ALA A 11 34.70 2.34 16.76
N LEU A 12 34.62 1.23 17.52
CA LEU A 12 34.11 -0.06 17.02
C LEU A 12 32.59 -0.05 16.88
N ALA A 13 31.87 0.65 17.77
CA ALA A 13 30.42 0.80 17.69
C ALA A 13 29.96 1.62 16.47
N LEU A 14 30.79 2.56 16.00
CA LEU A 14 30.53 3.36 14.79
C LEU A 14 31.03 2.69 13.50
N ALA A 15 32.01 1.78 13.58
CA ALA A 15 32.58 1.12 12.41
C ALA A 15 31.60 0.15 11.72
N ALA A 16 30.73 -0.51 12.47
CA ALA A 16 29.72 -1.44 11.92
C ALA A 16 28.63 -0.73 11.08
N PRO A 17 27.93 0.31 11.58
CA PRO A 17 26.96 1.05 10.78
C PRO A 17 27.63 1.79 9.61
N LEU A 18 28.85 2.31 9.80
CA LEU A 18 29.61 2.94 8.72
C LEU A 18 30.01 1.93 7.63
N GLY A 19 30.42 0.71 8.01
CA GLY A 19 30.72 -0.38 7.09
C GLY A 19 29.50 -0.84 6.30
N LEU A 20 28.33 -0.93 6.95
CA LEU A 20 27.04 -1.20 6.29
C LEU A 20 26.65 -0.09 5.31
N LEU A 21 26.86 1.18 5.69
CA LEU A 21 26.60 2.32 4.83
C LEU A 21 27.50 2.29 3.59
N LEU A 22 28.81 2.04 3.77
CA LEU A 22 29.78 1.95 2.68
C LEU A 22 29.49 0.74 1.77
N ALA A 23 29.10 -0.40 2.33
CA ALA A 23 28.69 -1.57 1.56
C ALA A 23 27.40 -1.31 0.76
N ALA A 24 26.44 -0.58 1.32
CA ALA A 24 25.22 -0.17 0.62
C ALA A 24 25.51 0.79 -0.53
N VAL A 25 26.46 1.72 -0.36
CA VAL A 25 26.90 2.65 -1.41
C VAL A 25 27.67 1.92 -2.53
N ALA A 26 28.40 0.85 -2.20
CA ALA A 26 29.16 0.06 -3.16
C ALA A 26 28.35 -1.05 -3.86
N ALA A 27 27.14 -1.34 -3.39
CA ALA A 27 26.29 -2.40 -3.95
C ALA A 27 25.70 -2.00 -5.32
N PRO A 28 25.34 -2.98 -6.19
CA PRO A 28 24.66 -2.70 -7.45
C PRO A 28 23.38 -1.89 -7.20
N ALA A 29 23.17 -0.83 -8.01
CA ALA A 29 21.99 0.02 -7.87
C ALA A 29 20.69 -0.70 -8.23
N ASP A 30 20.74 -1.70 -9.13
CA ASP A 30 19.59 -2.47 -9.59
C ASP A 30 19.76 -3.96 -9.23
N PHE A 31 18.91 -4.46 -8.33
CA PHE A 31 18.81 -5.87 -7.95
C PHE A 31 17.74 -6.62 -8.74
N THR A 32 17.03 -5.92 -9.62
CA THR A 32 15.83 -6.40 -10.30
C THR A 32 15.85 -6.06 -11.79
N ARG A 33 15.24 -6.93 -12.60
CA ARG A 33 15.19 -6.79 -14.06
C ARG A 33 13.79 -6.38 -14.54
N PRO A 34 13.66 -5.72 -15.71
CA PRO A 34 12.36 -5.40 -16.29
C PRO A 34 11.57 -6.68 -16.54
N ALA A 35 10.25 -6.64 -16.29
CA ALA A 35 9.36 -7.79 -16.41
C ALA A 35 8.11 -7.47 -17.25
N GLY A 36 8.23 -6.57 -18.23
CA GLY A 36 7.10 -6.11 -19.05
C GLY A 36 6.51 -4.78 -18.59
N THR A 37 5.62 -4.22 -19.40
CA THR A 37 4.97 -2.92 -19.17
C THR A 37 3.47 -3.10 -19.14
N LEU A 38 2.79 -2.38 -18.24
CA LEU A 38 1.34 -2.23 -18.21
C LEU A 38 0.94 -0.82 -18.61
N GLN A 39 -0.06 -0.70 -19.46
CA GLN A 39 -0.83 0.54 -19.61
C GLN A 39 -1.86 0.62 -18.49
N VAL A 40 -1.88 1.75 -17.78
CA VAL A 40 -2.68 1.91 -16.58
C VAL A 40 -3.54 3.17 -16.63
N ALA A 41 -4.71 3.10 -16.01
CA ALA A 41 -5.59 4.24 -15.75
C ALA A 41 -5.84 4.34 -14.23
N LEU A 42 -5.47 5.44 -13.60
CA LEU A 42 -5.67 5.64 -12.15
C LEU A 42 -6.72 6.72 -11.93
N LEU A 43 -7.84 6.36 -11.29
CA LEU A 43 -8.94 7.30 -11.03
C LEU A 43 -8.64 8.16 -9.81
N GLN A 44 -8.96 9.44 -9.92
CA GLN A 44 -8.99 10.40 -8.83
C GLN A 44 -10.39 11.02 -8.76
N SER A 45 -11.23 10.53 -7.85
CA SER A 45 -12.66 10.89 -7.77
C SER A 45 -12.90 12.30 -7.23
N ASN A 46 -12.00 12.80 -6.39
CA ASN A 46 -12.11 14.09 -5.70
C ASN A 46 -13.47 14.31 -5.05
N VAL A 47 -13.92 13.33 -4.26
CA VAL A 47 -15.17 13.42 -3.49
C VAL A 47 -14.78 13.81 -2.06
N ALA A 48 -15.36 14.90 -1.56
CA ALA A 48 -15.08 15.36 -0.20
C ALA A 48 -15.55 14.31 0.83
N GLN A 49 -14.89 14.28 2.00
CA GLN A 49 -15.09 13.20 2.97
C GLN A 49 -16.50 13.22 3.59
N ASP A 50 -17.07 14.41 3.76
CA ASP A 50 -18.44 14.69 4.20
C ASP A 50 -19.49 14.38 3.13
N GLU A 51 -19.16 14.59 1.85
CA GLU A 51 -20.04 14.26 0.71
C GLU A 51 -20.07 12.75 0.38
N LYS A 52 -19.00 12.02 0.70
CA LYS A 52 -18.77 10.64 0.25
C LYS A 52 -19.87 9.65 0.65
N PHE A 53 -20.52 9.90 1.78
CA PHE A 53 -21.60 9.07 2.31
C PHE A 53 -22.98 9.78 2.25
N ALA A 54 -23.03 10.99 1.68
CA ALA A 54 -24.27 11.72 1.51
C ALA A 54 -25.06 11.13 0.34
N ALA A 55 -26.31 10.72 0.61
CA ALA A 55 -27.20 10.09 -0.38
C ALA A 55 -27.43 10.98 -1.62
N GLU A 56 -27.34 12.30 -1.47
CA GLU A 56 -27.51 13.28 -2.55
C GLU A 56 -26.36 13.26 -3.57
N HIS A 57 -25.12 13.02 -3.13
CA HIS A 57 -23.92 13.07 -3.99
C HIS A 57 -23.50 11.69 -4.50
N MET A 58 -23.90 10.62 -3.80
CA MET A 58 -23.48 9.26 -4.08
C MET A 58 -23.83 8.75 -5.49
N PRO A 59 -25.04 8.99 -6.06
CA PRO A 59 -25.36 8.55 -7.42
C PRO A 59 -24.43 9.13 -8.47
N GLY A 60 -24.11 10.43 -8.37
CA GLY A 60 -23.21 11.10 -9.31
C GLY A 60 -21.77 10.59 -9.20
N ALA A 61 -21.30 10.33 -7.98
CA ALA A 61 -19.98 9.76 -7.74
C ALA A 61 -19.87 8.32 -8.30
N LEU A 62 -20.85 7.46 -8.01
CA LEU A 62 -20.89 6.09 -8.54
C LEU A 62 -21.01 6.07 -10.07
N ALA A 63 -21.86 6.92 -10.65
CA ALA A 63 -22.00 7.03 -12.11
C ALA A 63 -20.69 7.48 -12.77
N TRP A 64 -19.95 8.41 -12.16
CA TRP A 64 -18.64 8.82 -12.65
C TRP A 64 -17.64 7.66 -12.60
N VAL A 65 -17.54 6.95 -11.47
CA VAL A 65 -16.64 5.79 -11.32
C VAL A 65 -16.98 4.70 -12.34
N ALA A 66 -18.25 4.32 -12.50
CA ALA A 66 -18.65 3.36 -13.52
C ALA A 66 -18.28 3.83 -14.93
N ARG A 67 -18.57 5.09 -15.27
CA ARG A 67 -18.25 5.61 -16.61
C ARG A 67 -16.76 5.49 -16.93
N GLU A 68 -15.89 5.92 -16.01
CA GLU A 68 -14.43 5.84 -16.22
C GLU A 68 -13.93 4.38 -16.25
N LEU A 69 -14.49 3.50 -15.42
CA LEU A 69 -14.18 2.06 -15.46
C LEU A 69 -14.62 1.41 -16.78
N LEU A 70 -15.80 1.76 -17.31
CA LEU A 70 -16.34 1.17 -18.53
C LEU A 70 -15.64 1.68 -19.81
N GLN A 71 -15.23 2.95 -19.81
CA GLN A 71 -14.60 3.62 -20.94
C GLN A 71 -13.08 3.42 -21.03
N THR A 72 -12.44 2.83 -20.01
CA THR A 72 -10.99 2.61 -20.03
C THR A 72 -10.58 1.63 -21.13
N GLU A 73 -9.47 1.95 -21.80
CA GLU A 73 -8.78 1.06 -22.75
C GLU A 73 -7.47 0.50 -22.19
N ALA A 74 -7.11 0.87 -20.96
CA ALA A 74 -5.89 0.44 -20.29
C ALA A 74 -5.93 -1.07 -19.93
N ASP A 75 -4.75 -1.67 -19.75
CA ASP A 75 -4.63 -3.06 -19.29
C ASP A 75 -5.16 -3.22 -17.86
N LEU A 76 -4.92 -2.21 -17.03
CA LEU A 76 -5.39 -2.13 -15.65
C LEU A 76 -5.95 -0.74 -15.33
N VAL A 77 -7.16 -0.69 -14.79
CA VAL A 77 -7.71 0.51 -14.14
C VAL A 77 -7.72 0.33 -12.62
N VAL A 78 -7.33 1.37 -11.87
CA VAL A 78 -7.33 1.35 -10.40
C VAL A 78 -8.20 2.49 -9.88
N ALA A 79 -9.27 2.14 -9.19
CA ALA A 79 -10.14 3.07 -8.48
C ALA A 79 -9.72 3.19 -7.00
N PRO A 80 -9.80 4.38 -6.40
CA PRO A 80 -9.28 4.67 -5.07
C PRO A 80 -10.06 3.95 -3.95
N GLU A 81 -9.58 4.12 -2.72
CA GLU A 81 -10.17 3.48 -1.53
C GLU A 81 -11.61 3.93 -1.34
N THR A 82 -12.50 2.94 -1.19
CA THR A 82 -13.94 3.18 -1.02
C THR A 82 -14.50 4.04 -2.16
N ALA A 83 -14.05 3.81 -3.41
CA ALA A 83 -14.62 4.42 -4.61
C ALA A 83 -16.08 4.01 -4.81
N VAL A 84 -16.43 2.81 -4.35
CA VAL A 84 -17.80 2.33 -4.20
C VAL A 84 -18.09 2.25 -2.69
N PRO A 85 -18.75 3.26 -2.09
CA PRO A 85 -18.89 3.38 -0.64
C PRO A 85 -20.04 2.56 -0.02
N LEU A 86 -20.52 1.53 -0.72
CA LEU A 86 -21.64 0.68 -0.30
C LEU A 86 -21.21 -0.79 -0.30
N LEU A 87 -21.79 -1.56 0.62
CA LEU A 87 -21.70 -3.02 0.58
C LEU A 87 -22.40 -3.56 -0.68
N PRO A 88 -22.03 -4.73 -1.21
CA PRO A 88 -22.65 -5.30 -2.41
C PRO A 88 -24.18 -5.34 -2.38
N ASP A 89 -24.78 -5.75 -1.26
CA ASP A 89 -26.24 -5.82 -1.12
C ASP A 89 -26.89 -4.43 -1.13
N GLN A 90 -26.32 -3.48 -0.39
CA GLN A 90 -26.77 -2.08 -0.37
C GLN A 90 -26.64 -1.44 -1.75
N LEU A 91 -25.56 -1.75 -2.47
CA LEU A 91 -25.33 -1.26 -3.83
C LEU A 91 -26.33 -1.86 -4.81
N ALA A 92 -26.68 -3.14 -4.66
CA ALA A 92 -27.68 -3.80 -5.49
C ALA A 92 -29.07 -3.19 -5.31
N GLU A 93 -29.43 -2.77 -4.09
CA GLU A 93 -30.65 -2.03 -3.81
C GLU A 93 -30.60 -0.58 -4.32
N PHE A 94 -29.49 0.12 -4.04
CA PHE A 94 -29.33 1.54 -4.36
C PHE A 94 -29.17 1.81 -5.86
N MET A 95 -28.41 0.96 -6.57
CA MET A 95 -28.15 1.10 -7.99
C MET A 95 -28.07 -0.28 -8.69
N PRO A 96 -29.24 -0.91 -8.96
CA PRO A 96 -29.34 -2.26 -9.49
C PRO A 96 -28.51 -2.49 -10.74
N GLY A 97 -27.79 -3.61 -10.79
CA GLY A 97 -26.97 -4.02 -11.94
C GLY A 97 -25.61 -3.33 -12.06
N TYR A 98 -25.27 -2.36 -11.20
CA TYR A 98 -23.98 -1.67 -11.26
C TYR A 98 -22.79 -2.62 -11.21
N TRP A 99 -22.75 -3.51 -10.23
CA TRP A 99 -21.61 -4.41 -10.04
C TRP A 99 -21.53 -5.47 -11.14
N GLN A 100 -22.69 -5.94 -11.62
CA GLN A 100 -22.80 -6.88 -12.73
C GLN A 100 -22.28 -6.26 -14.03
N LEU A 101 -22.64 -5.00 -14.32
CA LEU A 101 -22.17 -4.26 -15.49
C LEU A 101 -20.63 -4.15 -15.52
N LEU A 102 -20.02 -3.87 -14.37
CA LEU A 102 -18.55 -3.83 -14.25
C LEU A 102 -17.93 -5.22 -14.45
N HIS A 103 -18.52 -6.25 -13.83
CA HIS A 103 -18.08 -7.63 -14.02
C HIS A 103 -18.10 -8.04 -15.49
N ASP A 104 -19.21 -7.81 -16.19
CA ASP A 104 -19.36 -8.18 -17.59
C ASP A 104 -18.32 -7.48 -18.47
N ARG A 105 -18.09 -6.18 -18.25
CA ARG A 105 -17.06 -5.41 -18.97
C ARG A 105 -15.65 -5.99 -18.82
N PHE A 106 -15.25 -6.36 -17.61
CA PHE A 106 -13.88 -6.83 -17.33
C PHE A 106 -13.69 -8.33 -17.55
N ARG A 107 -14.78 -9.10 -17.68
CA ARG A 107 -14.72 -10.49 -18.17
C ARG A 107 -14.31 -10.58 -19.63
N GLU A 108 -14.67 -9.59 -20.44
CA GLU A 108 -14.31 -9.55 -21.86
C GLU A 108 -12.87 -9.09 -22.10
N ARG A 109 -12.45 -7.99 -21.45
CA ARG A 109 -11.13 -7.39 -21.67
C ARG A 109 -10.68 -6.49 -20.53
N GLY A 110 -9.38 -6.52 -20.25
CA GLY A 110 -8.71 -5.65 -19.27
C GLY A 110 -8.95 -6.13 -17.84
N ALA A 111 -8.50 -5.32 -16.88
CA ALA A 111 -8.68 -5.62 -15.46
C ALA A 111 -8.94 -4.35 -14.65
N ALA A 112 -9.63 -4.48 -13.52
CA ALA A 112 -9.84 -3.40 -12.57
C ALA A 112 -9.50 -3.81 -11.14
N LEU A 113 -8.98 -2.87 -10.36
CA LEU A 113 -8.93 -2.91 -8.90
C LEU A 113 -9.82 -1.80 -8.36
N VAL A 114 -10.83 -2.14 -7.56
CA VAL A 114 -11.84 -1.19 -7.07
C VAL A 114 -11.91 -1.25 -5.54
N GLY A 115 -11.64 -0.12 -4.88
CA GLY A 115 -11.81 0.01 -3.44
C GLY A 115 -13.29 0.00 -3.03
N VAL A 116 -13.67 -0.95 -2.16
CA VAL A 116 -15.06 -1.23 -1.76
C VAL A 116 -15.08 -1.91 -0.37
N PRO A 117 -16.04 -1.60 0.52
CA PRO A 117 -16.22 -2.39 1.73
C PRO A 117 -16.85 -3.75 1.38
N LEU A 118 -16.37 -4.84 1.98
CA LEU A 118 -16.90 -6.19 1.76
C LEU A 118 -17.15 -6.90 3.09
N GLY A 119 -17.98 -7.95 3.08
CA GLY A 119 -18.31 -8.74 4.26
C GLY A 119 -19.81 -8.75 4.55
N ASP A 120 -20.16 -9.28 5.71
CA ASP A 120 -21.55 -9.49 6.15
C ASP A 120 -21.62 -9.48 7.69
N TYR A 121 -22.84 -9.59 8.24
CA TYR A 121 -23.06 -9.54 9.69
C TYR A 121 -22.39 -10.70 10.45
N GLU A 122 -22.25 -11.89 9.85
CA GLU A 122 -21.68 -13.07 10.50
C GLU A 122 -20.15 -13.04 10.48
N ARG A 123 -19.57 -12.66 9.35
CA ARG A 123 -18.13 -12.67 9.09
C ARG A 123 -17.45 -11.35 9.43
N GLY A 124 -18.23 -10.30 9.70
CA GLY A 124 -17.77 -8.93 9.86
C GLY A 124 -17.38 -8.28 8.53
N TYR A 125 -17.11 -6.99 8.59
CA TYR A 125 -16.79 -6.17 7.41
C TYR A 125 -15.29 -5.97 7.28
N THR A 126 -14.80 -5.71 6.08
CA THR A 126 -13.41 -5.32 5.81
C THR A 126 -13.37 -4.13 4.85
N ASN A 127 -12.33 -3.31 4.97
CA ASN A 127 -11.94 -2.37 3.93
C ASN A 127 -11.16 -3.15 2.87
N SER A 128 -11.67 -3.18 1.64
CA SER A 128 -11.20 -4.14 0.64
C SER A 128 -10.95 -3.49 -0.72
N VAL A 129 -10.20 -4.23 -1.55
CA VAL A 129 -10.08 -4.02 -2.99
C VAL A 129 -10.61 -5.26 -3.69
N ALA A 130 -11.63 -5.09 -4.52
CA ALA A 130 -12.13 -6.12 -5.42
C ALA A 130 -11.38 -6.05 -6.75
N GLY A 131 -10.97 -7.21 -7.28
CA GLY A 131 -10.35 -7.34 -8.59
C GLY A 131 -11.33 -7.90 -9.61
N LEU A 132 -11.53 -7.18 -10.71
CA LEU A 132 -12.41 -7.56 -11.81
C LEU A 132 -11.58 -7.91 -13.04
N SER A 133 -11.77 -9.10 -13.61
CA SER A 133 -11.10 -9.56 -14.83
C SER A 133 -11.81 -10.79 -15.39
N ALA A 134 -11.26 -11.39 -16.46
CA ALA A 134 -11.67 -12.71 -16.94
C ALA A 134 -11.33 -13.87 -15.98
N ALA A 135 -10.41 -13.64 -15.02
CA ALA A 135 -10.06 -14.61 -14.00
C ALA A 135 -11.14 -14.71 -12.90
N PRO A 136 -11.07 -15.72 -12.00
CA PRO A 136 -11.94 -15.79 -10.84
C PRO A 136 -11.90 -14.51 -9.99
N GLU A 137 -12.96 -14.30 -9.21
CA GLU A 137 -13.09 -13.15 -8.32
C GLU A 137 -11.85 -13.00 -7.43
N TYR A 138 -11.30 -11.79 -7.41
CA TYR A 138 -10.17 -11.44 -6.59
C TYR A 138 -10.60 -10.46 -5.50
N ARG A 139 -10.05 -10.65 -4.31
CA ARG A 139 -10.27 -9.78 -3.16
C ARG A 139 -8.96 -9.62 -2.38
N TYR A 140 -8.67 -8.39 -2.01
CA TYR A 140 -7.65 -8.04 -1.03
C TYR A 140 -8.31 -7.30 0.13
N ASP A 141 -8.10 -7.77 1.36
CA ASP A 141 -8.60 -7.15 2.57
C ASP A 141 -7.47 -6.42 3.31
N LYS A 142 -7.74 -5.20 3.76
CA LYS A 142 -6.77 -4.40 4.53
C LYS A 142 -6.30 -5.17 5.76
N HIS A 143 -4.99 -5.31 5.89
CA HIS A 143 -4.35 -5.99 7.02
C HIS A 143 -4.10 -5.00 8.16
N HIS A 144 -3.49 -3.85 7.85
CA HIS A 144 -3.10 -2.86 8.84
C HIS A 144 -4.17 -1.78 8.97
N LEU A 145 -5.03 -1.93 9.98
CA LEU A 145 -6.16 -1.03 10.23
C LEU A 145 -5.74 0.22 11.01
N VAL A 146 -6.35 1.37 10.72
CA VAL A 146 -6.14 2.63 11.44
C VAL A 146 -6.75 2.55 12.84
N PRO A 147 -5.96 2.72 13.92
CA PRO A 147 -6.51 2.77 15.28
C PRO A 147 -7.53 3.90 15.41
N PHE A 148 -8.65 3.62 16.08
CA PHE A 148 -9.76 4.55 16.30
C PHE A 148 -10.48 5.04 15.03
N GLY A 149 -10.05 4.65 13.84
CA GLY A 149 -10.80 4.89 12.59
C GLY A 149 -11.48 3.62 12.07
N GLU A 150 -10.76 2.49 12.13
CA GLU A 150 -11.18 1.21 11.55
C GLU A 150 -11.27 0.07 12.58
N PHE A 151 -10.70 0.25 13.77
CA PHE A 151 -10.89 -0.66 14.90
C PHE A 151 -10.68 0.07 16.23
N ILE A 152 -11.21 -0.50 17.31
CA ILE A 152 -11.02 0.03 18.66
C ILE A 152 -9.93 -0.79 19.39
N PRO A 153 -8.81 -0.18 19.81
CA PRO A 153 -7.77 -0.88 20.56
C PRO A 153 -8.30 -1.54 21.85
N THR A 154 -7.77 -2.71 22.18
CA THR A 154 -8.14 -3.46 23.38
C THR A 154 -7.99 -2.60 24.63
N GLY A 155 -9.04 -2.51 25.44
CA GLY A 155 -9.06 -1.69 26.65
C GLY A 155 -9.53 -0.23 26.45
N PHE A 156 -9.81 0.21 25.22
CA PHE A 156 -10.23 1.59 24.93
C PHE A 156 -11.70 1.77 24.53
N ARG A 157 -12.53 0.70 24.58
CA ARG A 157 -13.98 0.79 24.32
C ARG A 157 -14.75 1.67 25.30
N TRP A 158 -14.19 1.99 26.47
CA TRP A 158 -14.80 2.97 27.39
C TRP A 158 -14.66 4.40 26.86
N PHE A 159 -13.54 4.73 26.21
CA PHE A 159 -13.26 6.05 25.67
C PHE A 159 -14.14 6.38 24.47
N THR A 160 -14.29 5.43 23.54
CA THR A 160 -15.16 5.60 22.37
C THR A 160 -16.64 5.73 22.75
N ARG A 161 -17.09 4.98 23.77
CA ARG A 161 -18.45 5.11 24.34
C ARG A 161 -18.68 6.45 25.04
N MET A 162 -17.67 6.95 25.78
CA MET A 162 -17.73 8.26 26.42
C MET A 162 -17.83 9.40 25.39
N MET A 163 -17.10 9.28 24.27
CA MET A 163 -17.02 10.28 23.22
C MET A 163 -18.10 10.14 22.14
N ASN A 164 -19.00 9.15 22.26
CA ASN A 164 -20.07 8.83 21.30
C ASN A 164 -19.61 8.75 19.84
N ILE A 165 -18.42 8.15 19.60
CA ILE A 165 -17.82 8.10 18.26
C ILE A 165 -18.38 6.87 17.52
N PRO A 166 -19.13 7.03 16.41
CA PRO A 166 -19.60 5.91 15.61
C PRO A 166 -18.42 5.37 14.79
N LEU A 167 -17.76 4.33 15.28
CA LEU A 167 -16.65 3.67 14.59
C LEU A 167 -17.09 2.30 14.09
N GLY A 168 -16.69 1.96 12.87
CA GLY A 168 -16.76 0.59 12.37
C GLY A 168 -15.67 -0.28 13.01
N ASP A 169 -16.01 -1.50 13.40
CA ASP A 169 -15.04 -2.55 13.70
C ASP A 169 -14.82 -3.35 12.40
N PHE A 170 -13.81 -2.96 11.62
CA PHE A 170 -13.37 -3.75 10.47
C PHE A 170 -12.50 -4.93 10.94
N ASN A 171 -12.66 -6.05 10.25
CA ASN A 171 -11.78 -7.20 10.35
C ASN A 171 -10.48 -6.97 9.57
N ARG A 172 -9.45 -7.70 9.98
CA ARG A 172 -8.11 -7.66 9.36
C ARG A 172 -7.98 -8.75 8.31
N GLY A 173 -7.50 -8.39 7.13
CA GLY A 173 -7.00 -9.34 6.14
C GLY A 173 -5.74 -10.07 6.59
N SER A 174 -5.36 -11.12 5.87
CA SER A 174 -4.08 -11.81 6.13
C SER A 174 -2.89 -11.00 5.59
N LEU A 175 -1.71 -11.16 6.17
CA LEU A 175 -0.53 -10.37 5.82
C LEU A 175 0.04 -10.72 4.42
N ASN A 176 -0.01 -12.00 4.03
CA ASN A 176 0.56 -12.49 2.76
C ASN A 176 -0.53 -12.89 1.76
N GLN A 177 -1.39 -11.94 1.40
CA GLN A 177 -2.43 -12.15 0.40
C GLN A 177 -1.86 -12.22 -1.03
N PRO A 178 -2.49 -13.00 -1.92
CA PRO A 178 -2.01 -13.18 -3.29
C PRO A 178 -2.08 -11.88 -4.09
N SER A 179 -1.23 -11.78 -5.12
CA SER A 179 -1.25 -10.68 -6.08
C SER A 179 -2.34 -10.87 -7.12
N PHE A 180 -2.94 -9.77 -7.56
CA PHE A 180 -3.89 -9.76 -8.66
C PHE A 180 -3.15 -9.94 -9.98
N ALA A 181 -3.57 -10.90 -10.79
CA ALA A 181 -2.92 -11.20 -12.06
C ALA A 181 -3.48 -10.31 -13.18
N VAL A 182 -2.61 -9.61 -13.91
CA VAL A 182 -2.98 -8.80 -15.08
C VAL A 182 -1.97 -9.09 -16.19
N GLY A 183 -2.37 -9.91 -17.17
CA GLY A 183 -1.44 -10.42 -18.17
C GLY A 183 -0.27 -11.17 -17.52
N SER A 184 0.96 -10.73 -17.79
CA SER A 184 2.18 -11.28 -17.15
C SER A 184 2.51 -10.65 -15.79
N GLN A 185 1.79 -9.59 -15.38
CA GLN A 185 2.07 -8.88 -14.14
C GLN A 185 1.32 -9.46 -12.95
N ARG A 186 1.95 -9.32 -11.79
CA ARG A 186 1.39 -9.64 -10.48
C ARG A 186 1.31 -8.34 -9.68
N VAL A 187 0.12 -7.77 -9.62
CA VAL A 187 -0.15 -6.49 -8.97
C VAL A 187 -0.47 -6.74 -7.50
N ALA A 188 0.29 -6.14 -6.59
CA ALA A 188 0.10 -6.26 -5.16
C ALA A 188 -0.65 -5.03 -4.59
N PRO A 189 -1.94 -5.17 -4.23
CA PRO A 189 -2.64 -4.09 -3.55
C PRO A 189 -2.10 -3.87 -2.14
N ASN A 190 -2.16 -2.62 -1.72
CA ASN A 190 -2.09 -2.17 -0.33
C ASN A 190 -3.03 -0.95 -0.19
N ILE A 191 -3.67 -0.78 0.96
CA ILE A 191 -4.74 0.19 1.16
C ILE A 191 -4.27 1.29 2.10
N CYS A 192 -4.46 2.54 1.66
CA CYS A 192 -4.22 3.72 2.48
C CYS A 192 -2.77 3.75 3.00
N TYR A 193 -2.61 3.77 4.32
CA TYR A 193 -1.34 3.91 5.01
C TYR A 193 -0.55 2.59 5.18
N GLU A 194 -1.00 1.47 4.60
CA GLU A 194 -0.24 0.20 4.64
C GLU A 194 1.15 0.31 4.01
N ASP A 195 1.37 1.27 3.10
CA ASP A 195 2.68 1.55 2.52
C ASP A 195 3.70 2.14 3.53
N LEU A 196 3.26 2.55 4.72
CA LEU A 196 4.16 2.91 5.82
C LEU A 196 4.95 1.71 6.36
N PHE A 197 4.43 0.47 6.20
CA PHE A 197 4.98 -0.75 6.77
C PHE A 197 5.73 -1.58 5.71
N GLY A 198 6.97 -1.19 5.42
CA GLY A 198 7.77 -1.82 4.35
C GLY A 198 8.06 -3.31 4.59
N GLU A 199 8.20 -3.72 5.85
CA GLU A 199 8.39 -5.10 6.28
C GLU A 199 7.14 -5.97 6.08
N GLU A 200 5.96 -5.36 6.18
CA GLU A 200 4.68 -6.02 5.92
C GLU A 200 4.52 -6.24 4.40
N LEU A 201 4.78 -5.21 3.60
CA LEU A 201 4.83 -5.33 2.14
C LEU A 201 5.85 -6.37 1.68
N ALA A 202 7.01 -6.43 2.35
CA ALA A 202 8.07 -7.38 2.05
C ALA A 202 7.63 -8.83 2.24
N GLN A 203 6.63 -9.16 3.09
CA GLN A 203 6.17 -10.55 3.25
C GLN A 203 5.75 -11.21 1.94
N ARG A 204 5.25 -10.41 0.99
CA ARG A 204 4.83 -10.86 -0.35
C ARG A 204 6.00 -11.28 -1.25
N PHE A 205 7.24 -11.09 -0.80
CA PHE A 205 8.47 -11.42 -1.53
C PHE A 205 9.17 -12.67 -0.98
N ARG A 206 8.54 -13.40 -0.05
CA ARG A 206 9.11 -14.61 0.55
C ARG A 206 9.40 -15.69 -0.50
N ASP A 207 8.47 -15.87 -1.43
CA ASP A 207 8.61 -16.70 -2.62
C ASP A 207 8.76 -15.82 -3.87
N GLY A 208 9.90 -15.95 -4.56
CA GLY A 208 10.22 -15.16 -5.74
C GLY A 208 9.33 -15.45 -6.96
N ALA A 209 8.73 -16.65 -7.03
CA ALA A 209 7.84 -17.04 -8.13
C ALA A 209 6.49 -16.30 -8.06
N THR A 210 6.00 -16.05 -6.86
CA THR A 210 4.72 -15.37 -6.60
C THR A 210 4.90 -13.89 -6.23
N ALA A 211 6.13 -13.44 -5.97
CA ALA A 211 6.45 -12.06 -5.63
C ALA A 211 5.87 -11.07 -6.64
N PRO A 212 5.26 -9.96 -6.19
CA PRO A 212 4.61 -9.02 -7.09
C PRO A 212 5.62 -8.41 -8.06
N THR A 213 5.16 -8.02 -9.24
CA THR A 213 5.94 -7.26 -10.23
C THR A 213 5.64 -5.77 -10.18
N VAL A 214 4.49 -5.39 -9.63
CA VAL A 214 3.98 -4.01 -9.49
C VAL A 214 3.24 -3.91 -8.15
N MET A 215 3.34 -2.79 -7.46
CA MET A 215 2.51 -2.48 -6.29
C MET A 215 1.36 -1.55 -6.69
N ALA A 216 0.22 -1.65 -6.02
CA ALA A 216 -0.93 -0.75 -6.20
C ALA A 216 -1.40 -0.22 -4.84
N ASN A 217 -1.14 1.05 -4.56
CA ASN A 217 -1.67 1.72 -3.38
C ASN A 217 -3.02 2.36 -3.72
N VAL A 218 -4.05 1.97 -2.98
CA VAL A 218 -5.44 2.43 -3.13
C VAL A 218 -5.79 3.23 -1.88
N SER A 219 -5.98 4.55 -1.99
CA SER A 219 -6.02 5.44 -0.82
C SER A 219 -7.16 6.47 -0.83
N ASN A 220 -7.63 6.86 0.35
CA ASN A 220 -8.51 8.00 0.57
C ASN A 220 -7.86 9.00 1.55
N LEU A 221 -7.29 10.08 1.00
CA LEU A 221 -6.64 11.14 1.79
C LEU A 221 -7.56 12.32 2.10
N GLY A 222 -8.87 12.20 1.87
CA GLY A 222 -9.84 13.26 2.18
C GLY A 222 -9.82 13.70 3.65
N TRP A 223 -9.45 12.78 4.55
CA TRP A 223 -9.32 13.03 5.99
C TRP A 223 -8.28 14.07 6.39
N PHE A 224 -7.25 14.29 5.55
CA PHE A 224 -6.11 15.15 5.89
C PHE A 224 -6.20 16.55 5.30
N GLY A 225 -7.19 16.84 4.46
CA GLY A 225 -7.29 18.11 3.73
C GLY A 225 -6.05 18.43 2.90
N ASP A 226 -5.84 19.71 2.59
CA ASP A 226 -4.63 20.18 1.91
C ASP A 226 -3.52 20.47 2.94
N THR A 227 -2.82 19.41 3.36
CA THR A 227 -1.76 19.49 4.37
C THR A 227 -0.51 18.72 3.95
N VAL A 228 0.57 18.84 4.74
CA VAL A 228 1.84 18.16 4.52
C VAL A 228 1.72 16.62 4.48
N ALA A 229 0.62 16.06 4.98
CA ALA A 229 0.34 14.62 4.94
C ALA A 229 0.32 14.07 3.51
N LEU A 230 -0.22 14.83 2.54
CA LEU A 230 -0.33 14.42 1.13
C LEU A 230 1.05 14.18 0.49
N PRO A 231 1.98 15.16 0.48
CA PRO A 231 3.33 14.94 -0.04
C PRO A 231 4.17 13.98 0.81
N GLN A 232 3.94 13.91 2.13
CA GLN A 232 4.62 12.91 2.97
C GLN A 232 4.24 11.49 2.58
N HIS A 233 2.95 11.21 2.40
CA HIS A 233 2.47 9.88 2.03
C HIS A 233 2.98 9.46 0.64
N LEU A 234 3.05 10.40 -0.32
CA LEU A 234 3.70 10.16 -1.62
C LEU A 234 5.19 9.80 -1.45
N ASN A 235 5.93 10.52 -0.62
CA ASN A 235 7.35 10.24 -0.38
C ASN A 235 7.58 8.88 0.29
N ILE A 236 6.67 8.44 1.15
CA ILE A 236 6.72 7.11 1.76
C ILE A 236 6.53 6.03 0.69
N SER A 237 5.57 6.19 -0.22
CA SER A 237 5.43 5.30 -1.38
C SER A 237 6.70 5.24 -2.23
N ARG A 238 7.38 6.38 -2.48
CA ARG A 238 8.65 6.42 -3.21
C ARG A 238 9.77 5.65 -2.49
N LEU A 239 9.79 5.68 -1.17
CA LEU A 239 10.73 4.87 -0.38
C LEU A 239 10.43 3.38 -0.54
N ARG A 240 9.15 2.97 -0.53
CA ARG A 240 8.75 1.57 -0.77
C ARG A 240 9.17 1.06 -2.14
N THR A 241 9.06 1.89 -3.18
CA THR A 241 9.52 1.49 -4.52
C THR A 241 11.02 1.30 -4.57
N LEU A 242 11.81 2.13 -3.87
CA LEU A 242 13.27 1.99 -3.76
C LEU A 242 13.66 0.70 -3.02
N GLU A 243 13.02 0.44 -1.88
CA GLU A 243 13.31 -0.71 -1.02
C GLU A 243 13.03 -2.04 -1.72
N LEU A 244 11.91 -2.12 -2.45
CA LEU A 244 11.44 -3.36 -3.09
C LEU A 244 11.81 -3.44 -4.58
N GLN A 245 12.31 -2.34 -5.16
CA GLN A 245 12.50 -2.16 -6.59
C GLN A 245 11.30 -2.65 -7.41
N ARG A 246 10.13 -2.18 -7.01
CA ARG A 246 8.86 -2.36 -7.73
C ARG A 246 8.27 -1.00 -8.02
N PRO A 247 7.74 -0.77 -9.23
CA PRO A 247 6.94 0.42 -9.47
C PRO A 247 5.69 0.38 -8.58
N MET A 248 5.16 1.55 -8.26
CA MET A 248 3.90 1.69 -7.54
C MET A 248 2.90 2.52 -8.36
N LEU A 249 1.72 1.94 -8.54
CA LEU A 249 0.52 2.63 -9.02
C LEU A 249 -0.20 3.19 -7.81
N ARG A 250 -0.47 4.48 -7.77
CA ARG A 250 -1.09 5.12 -6.62
C ARG A 250 -2.37 5.81 -7.05
N ALA A 251 -3.50 5.25 -6.69
CA ALA A 251 -4.84 5.79 -6.97
C ALA A 251 -5.42 6.36 -5.69
N THR A 252 -5.62 7.67 -5.65
CA THR A 252 -6.11 8.36 -4.44
C THR A 252 -7.41 9.11 -4.70
N ASN A 253 -8.26 9.29 -3.69
CA ASN A 253 -9.47 10.10 -3.83
C ASN A 253 -9.15 11.58 -4.08
N THR A 254 -8.42 12.24 -3.17
CA THR A 254 -8.09 13.68 -3.20
C THR A 254 -6.58 13.97 -3.20
N GLY A 255 -5.75 12.94 -2.94
CA GLY A 255 -4.32 13.09 -2.77
C GLY A 255 -3.54 13.07 -4.09
N ALA A 256 -2.25 12.76 -4.00
CA ALA A 256 -1.41 12.60 -5.18
C ALA A 256 -1.66 11.22 -5.84
N THR A 257 -2.48 11.20 -6.90
CA THR A 257 -2.58 10.05 -7.81
C THR A 257 -1.40 10.07 -8.77
N ALA A 258 -0.60 9.00 -8.76
CA ALA A 258 0.71 8.99 -9.42
C ALA A 258 1.18 7.60 -9.83
N VAL A 259 2.10 7.55 -10.79
CA VAL A 259 2.93 6.40 -11.09
C VAL A 259 4.34 6.69 -10.61
N ILE A 260 4.90 5.76 -9.83
CA ILE A 260 6.24 5.83 -9.27
C ILE A 260 7.03 4.65 -9.83
N ASP A 261 8.20 4.90 -10.41
CA ASP A 261 9.05 3.82 -10.89
C ASP A 261 9.81 3.11 -9.76
N HIS A 262 10.51 2.02 -10.09
CA HIS A 262 11.32 1.25 -9.14
C HIS A 262 12.47 2.03 -8.48
N ARG A 263 12.80 3.23 -8.96
CA ARG A 263 13.84 4.12 -8.42
C ARG A 263 13.24 5.26 -7.59
N GLY A 264 11.92 5.22 -7.31
CA GLY A 264 11.24 6.26 -6.56
C GLY A 264 11.07 7.56 -7.34
N VAL A 265 11.17 7.53 -8.67
CA VAL A 265 10.88 8.69 -9.53
C VAL A 265 9.39 8.70 -9.84
N VAL A 266 8.74 9.84 -9.60
CA VAL A 266 7.34 10.05 -10.02
C VAL A 266 7.36 10.32 -11.52
N THR A 267 6.86 9.38 -12.31
CA THR A 267 6.89 9.45 -13.78
C THR A 267 5.64 10.10 -14.37
N ALA A 268 4.52 10.05 -13.64
CA ALA A 268 3.27 10.70 -14.00
C ALA A 268 2.48 11.00 -12.71
N GLN A 269 1.76 12.12 -12.67
CA GLN A 269 0.99 12.54 -11.50
C GLN A 269 -0.16 13.49 -11.89
N LEU A 270 -1.30 13.36 -11.21
CA LEU A 270 -2.37 14.37 -11.24
C LEU A 270 -2.17 15.41 -10.11
N PRO A 271 -2.62 16.67 -10.31
CA PRO A 271 -2.73 17.63 -9.22
C PRO A 271 -3.64 17.10 -8.12
N THR A 272 -3.32 17.36 -6.86
CA THR A 272 -4.20 17.02 -5.73
C THR A 272 -5.49 17.82 -5.80
N HIS A 273 -6.54 17.33 -5.13
CA HIS A 273 -7.86 17.99 -5.08
C HIS A 273 -8.51 18.30 -6.44
N THR A 274 -8.16 17.52 -7.48
CA THR A 274 -8.79 17.61 -8.80
C THR A 274 -9.46 16.29 -9.17
N ARG A 275 -10.54 16.32 -9.94
CA ARG A 275 -11.14 15.09 -10.48
C ARG A 275 -10.48 14.76 -11.81
N GLY A 276 -10.08 13.50 -12.01
CA GLY A 276 -9.47 13.08 -13.27
C GLY A 276 -9.07 11.61 -13.33
N VAL A 277 -8.52 11.22 -14.47
CA VAL A 277 -7.96 9.89 -14.70
C VAL A 277 -6.53 10.05 -15.20
N LEU A 278 -5.57 9.46 -14.49
CA LEU A 278 -4.18 9.44 -14.89
C LEU A 278 -3.94 8.25 -15.82
N GLN A 279 -3.70 8.51 -17.10
CA GLN A 279 -3.26 7.49 -18.05
C GLN A 279 -1.74 7.47 -18.11
N ALA A 280 -1.13 6.31 -17.91
CA ALA A 280 0.32 6.17 -17.88
C ALA A 280 0.75 4.73 -18.20
N SER A 281 2.06 4.50 -18.21
CA SER A 281 2.64 3.17 -18.31
C SER A 281 3.50 2.86 -17.09
N ALA A 282 3.49 1.62 -16.61
CA ALA A 282 4.38 1.17 -15.54
C ALA A 282 5.15 -0.09 -15.96
N GLN A 283 6.48 -0.07 -15.83
CA GLN A 283 7.33 -1.22 -16.12
C GLN A 283 7.50 -2.07 -14.86
N GLY A 284 6.84 -3.23 -14.83
CA GLY A 284 6.99 -4.20 -13.75
C GLY A 284 8.40 -4.76 -13.66
N ARG A 285 8.76 -5.30 -12.49
CA ARG A 285 10.11 -5.85 -12.25
C ARG A 285 10.11 -7.20 -11.56
N GLU A 286 11.17 -7.96 -11.79
CA GLU A 286 11.43 -9.28 -11.20
C GLU A 286 12.79 -9.34 -10.50
N GLY A 287 12.93 -10.23 -9.53
CA GLY A 287 14.10 -10.35 -8.67
C GLY A 287 13.86 -9.81 -7.26
N LEU A 288 14.77 -10.08 -6.33
CA LEU A 288 14.66 -9.68 -4.93
C LEU A 288 15.78 -8.70 -4.57
N THR A 289 15.41 -7.58 -3.97
CA THR A 289 16.38 -6.71 -3.30
C THR A 289 16.86 -7.36 -2.00
N PRO A 290 18.03 -6.96 -1.46
CA PRO A 290 18.44 -7.39 -0.13
C PRO A 290 17.38 -7.09 0.95
N PHE A 291 16.72 -5.93 0.83
CA PHE A 291 15.63 -5.54 1.72
C PHE A 291 14.38 -6.42 1.58
N ALA A 292 13.97 -6.76 0.35
CA ALA A 292 12.85 -7.69 0.17
C ALA A 292 13.21 -9.07 0.73
N TRP A 293 14.44 -9.54 0.51
CA TRP A 293 14.88 -10.87 0.93
C TRP A 293 14.92 -11.03 2.45
N TRP A 294 15.56 -10.11 3.18
CA TRP A 294 15.70 -10.24 4.63
C TRP A 294 14.41 -9.90 5.40
N ALA A 295 13.64 -8.87 4.98
CA ALA A 295 12.47 -8.39 5.71
C ALA A 295 11.31 -9.37 5.52
N SER A 296 11.19 -9.99 4.35
CA SER A 296 10.26 -11.09 4.12
C SER A 296 10.51 -12.30 5.02
N ARG A 297 11.71 -12.48 5.59
CA ARG A 297 12.08 -13.65 6.41
C ARG A 297 12.12 -13.34 7.89
N TRP A 298 12.69 -12.20 8.25
CA TRP A 298 12.98 -11.82 9.64
C TRP A 298 12.34 -10.49 10.05
N GLY A 299 11.54 -9.86 9.19
CA GLY A 299 11.00 -8.52 9.46
C GLY A 299 12.12 -7.52 9.74
N LEU A 300 11.90 -6.65 10.72
CA LEU A 300 12.87 -5.64 11.15
C LEU A 300 13.85 -6.13 12.23
N TRP A 301 13.82 -7.42 12.61
CA TRP A 301 14.67 -7.96 13.68
C TRP A 301 16.18 -7.70 13.50
N PRO A 302 16.75 -7.81 12.28
CA PRO A 302 18.17 -7.48 12.07
C PRO A 302 18.50 -6.02 12.42
N LEU A 303 17.60 -5.07 12.15
CA LEU A 303 17.79 -3.66 12.50
C LEU A 303 17.71 -3.44 14.01
N TRP A 304 16.76 -4.09 14.70
CA TRP A 304 16.68 -4.07 16.16
C TRP A 304 17.95 -4.64 16.80
N ALA A 305 18.46 -5.76 16.28
CA ALA A 305 19.71 -6.35 16.75
C ALA A 305 20.90 -5.37 16.58
N LEU A 306 21.01 -4.74 15.40
CA LEU A 306 22.06 -3.74 15.14
C LEU A 306 21.97 -2.54 16.08
N GLY A 307 20.76 -2.08 16.43
CA GLY A 307 20.55 -0.99 17.37
C GLY A 307 20.84 -1.36 18.84
N LEU A 308 20.54 -2.60 19.24
CA LEU A 308 20.71 -3.08 20.62
C LEU A 308 22.14 -3.52 20.93
N LEU A 309 22.91 -3.98 19.94
CA LEU A 309 24.28 -4.48 20.13
C LEU A 309 25.23 -3.45 20.79
N PRO A 310 25.27 -2.17 20.38
CA PRO A 310 26.06 -1.15 21.05
C PRO A 310 25.62 -0.90 22.50
N LEU A 311 24.31 -0.93 22.76
CA LEU A 311 23.74 -0.72 24.09
C LEU A 311 24.15 -1.86 25.03
N LEU A 312 23.95 -3.11 24.62
CA LEU A 312 24.33 -4.30 25.40
C LEU A 312 25.83 -4.35 25.65
N TRP A 313 26.63 -3.89 24.70
CA TRP A 313 28.08 -3.85 24.85
C TRP A 313 28.55 -2.74 25.80
N ALA A 314 27.91 -1.57 25.77
CA ALA A 314 28.18 -0.48 26.72
C ALA A 314 27.80 -0.85 28.18
N LEU A 315 26.78 -1.69 28.35
CA LEU A 315 26.31 -2.20 29.64
C LEU A 315 27.14 -3.37 30.18
N ARG A 316 28.15 -3.87 29.46
CA ARG A 316 28.98 -4.99 29.95
C ARG A 316 29.75 -4.55 31.20
N PRO A 317 29.70 -5.32 32.31
CA PRO A 317 30.43 -5.00 33.52
C PRO A 317 31.92 -4.89 33.18
N ARG A 318 32.50 -3.72 33.47
CA ARG A 318 33.95 -3.54 33.38
C ARG A 318 34.57 -4.45 34.43
N ARG A 319 35.42 -5.39 34.01
CA ARG A 319 36.17 -6.22 34.96
C ARG A 319 36.94 -5.28 35.89
N PRO A 320 36.80 -5.42 37.23
CA PRO A 320 37.60 -4.64 38.15
C PRO A 320 39.07 -4.96 37.89
N SER A 321 39.88 -3.91 37.72
CA SER A 321 41.34 -3.97 37.57
C SER A 321 42.02 -4.19 38.90
#